data_AF-A0A4R0WXU6-F1
#
_entry.id   AF-A0A4R0WXU6-F1
#
_cell.length_a   1.000
_cell.length_b   1.000
_cell.length_c   1.000
_cell.angle_alpha   90.00
_cell.angle_beta   90.00
_cell.angle_gamma   90.00
#
_symmetry.space_group_name_H-M   'P 1'
#
loop_
_entity.id
_entity.type
_entity.pdbx_description
1 polymer ?
#
loop_
_entity_poly.entity_id
_entity_poly.type
_entity_poly.pdbx_seq_one_letter_code
_entity_poly.pdbx_strand_id
1 'polypeptide(L)'
;ELARTKSNVIGMTADLGKYTDLHIFGKEFPDRYYQMGMAEQLLMGAAAGLAHEGAQPFVTTYAVFATRRAYDFIHQAIAEDNLDVKIVAALPGLTTGYGPSHQAAEDLALMRAMPNMTVIDPCDALDIEQMVPAIAAHKGPVYARLLR
;
A
#
# COMPACT_ATOMS: atom_id res chain seq x y z
N GLU A 1 0.21 -14.31 -7.04
CA GLU A 1 -0.56 -14.77 -8.23
C GLU A 1 -0.71 -13.70 -9.30
N LEU A 2 -1.33 -12.55 -9.00
CA LEU A 2 -1.52 -11.42 -9.95
C LEU A 2 -0.28 -11.08 -10.78
N ALA A 3 0.89 -11.01 -10.13
CA ALA A 3 2.13 -10.64 -10.81
C ALA A 3 2.66 -11.69 -11.80
N ARG A 4 2.17 -12.94 -11.77
CA ARG A 4 2.48 -13.94 -12.81
C ARG A 4 1.82 -13.59 -14.14
N THR A 5 0.67 -12.91 -14.10
CA THR A 5 -0.12 -12.56 -15.30
C THR A 5 0.01 -11.09 -15.70
N LYS A 6 0.45 -10.21 -14.79
CA LYS A 6 0.75 -8.80 -15.06
C LYS A 6 2.21 -8.47 -14.84
N SER A 7 2.94 -8.15 -15.91
CA SER A 7 4.36 -7.83 -15.88
C SER A 7 4.66 -6.47 -15.24
N ASN A 8 3.75 -5.50 -15.36
CA ASN A 8 3.93 -4.14 -14.83
C ASN A 8 3.63 -4.01 -13.33
N VAL A 9 3.15 -5.06 -12.66
CA VAL A 9 2.97 -5.08 -11.20
C VAL A 9 4.33 -5.18 -10.51
N ILE A 10 4.58 -4.24 -9.59
CA ILE A 10 5.79 -4.22 -8.76
C ILE A 10 5.42 -4.20 -7.28
N GLY A 11 6.22 -4.86 -6.45
CA GLY A 11 6.07 -4.86 -4.99
C GLY A 11 7.04 -3.89 -4.35
N MET A 12 6.55 -3.01 -3.47
CA MET A 12 7.38 -2.02 -2.78
C MET A 12 7.10 -2.03 -1.28
N THR A 13 8.13 -1.85 -0.43
CA THR A 13 7.95 -1.78 1.02
C THR A 13 8.99 -0.92 1.73
N ALA A 14 8.67 -0.48 2.95
CA ALA A 14 9.57 0.24 3.86
C ALA A 14 9.95 -0.61 5.09
N ASP A 15 10.86 -1.57 4.88
CA ASP A 15 11.46 -2.50 5.86
C ASP A 15 10.47 -3.45 6.54
N LEU A 16 9.27 -3.56 5.96
CA LEU A 16 8.18 -4.36 6.53
C LEU A 16 7.74 -5.54 5.66
N GLY A 17 8.45 -5.85 4.57
CA GLY A 17 8.06 -6.92 3.64
C GLY A 17 7.93 -8.30 4.28
N LYS A 18 8.66 -8.59 5.36
CA LYS A 18 8.47 -9.82 6.13
C LYS A 18 7.15 -9.83 6.90
N TYR A 19 6.73 -8.68 7.42
CA TYR A 19 5.55 -8.54 8.26
C TYR A 19 4.26 -8.43 7.45
N THR A 20 4.33 -7.83 6.26
CA THR A 20 3.22 -7.67 5.30
C THR A 20 3.16 -8.80 4.25
N ASP A 21 3.91 -9.88 4.47
CA ASP A 21 4.09 -11.02 3.55
C ASP A 21 4.59 -10.71 2.12
N LEU A 22 4.91 -9.45 1.82
CA LEU A 22 5.46 -9.04 0.52
C LEU A 22 6.84 -9.67 0.22
N HIS A 23 7.55 -10.18 1.23
CA HIS A 23 8.78 -10.94 1.05
C HIS A 23 8.59 -12.22 0.21
N ILE A 24 7.37 -12.78 0.16
CA ILE A 24 7.04 -13.92 -0.72
C ILE A 24 7.09 -13.47 -2.18
N PHE A 25 6.50 -12.29 -2.48
CA PHE A 25 6.62 -11.66 -3.79
C PHE A 25 8.07 -11.40 -4.15
N GLY A 26 8.87 -10.85 -3.23
CA GLY A 26 10.28 -10.54 -3.47
C GLY A 26 11.16 -11.76 -3.77
N LYS A 27 10.82 -12.93 -3.22
CA LYS A 27 11.50 -14.19 -3.55
C LYS A 27 11.17 -14.68 -4.97
N GLU A 28 9.92 -14.50 -5.41
CA GLU A 28 9.47 -14.96 -6.73
C GLU A 28 9.85 -13.98 -7.85
N PHE A 29 9.80 -12.67 -7.57
CA PHE A 29 10.03 -11.60 -8.54
C PHE A 29 11.07 -10.58 -8.02
N PRO A 30 12.34 -10.99 -7.84
CA PRO A 30 13.37 -10.12 -7.27
C PRO A 30 13.56 -8.82 -8.07
N ASP A 31 13.46 -8.88 -9.40
CA ASP A 31 13.65 -7.70 -10.28
C ASP A 31 12.47 -6.71 -10.26
N ARG A 32 11.36 -7.07 -9.59
CA ARG A 32 10.15 -6.23 -9.45
C ARG A 32 9.84 -5.92 -7.99
N TYR A 33 10.79 -6.17 -7.09
CA TYR A 33 10.66 -5.95 -5.66
C TYR A 33 11.61 -4.87 -5.19
N TYR A 34 11.07 -3.81 -4.60
CA TYR A 34 11.83 -2.65 -4.15
C TYR A 34 11.69 -2.44 -2.65
N GLN A 35 12.83 -2.43 -1.96
CA GLN A 35 12.90 -2.15 -0.53
C GLN A 35 13.51 -0.75 -0.34
N MET A 36 12.75 0.17 0.27
CA MET A 36 13.10 1.59 0.45
C MET A 36 13.63 1.95 1.85
N GLY A 37 14.12 1.01 2.64
CA GLY A 37 14.47 1.19 4.06
C GLY A 37 13.28 1.61 4.92
N MET A 38 13.54 2.16 6.12
CA MET A 38 12.51 2.75 6.98
C MET A 38 12.16 4.19 6.54
N ALA A 39 11.82 4.37 5.26
CA ALA A 39 11.58 5.67 4.64
C ALA A 39 10.27 5.69 3.83
N GLU A 40 9.14 5.80 4.51
CA GLU A 40 7.81 5.73 3.91
C GLU A 40 7.51 6.90 2.96
N GLN A 41 8.10 8.06 3.21
CA GLN A 41 7.99 9.21 2.30
C GLN A 41 8.67 8.91 0.95
N LEU A 42 9.89 8.35 0.99
CA LEU A 42 10.59 7.87 -0.21
C LEU A 42 9.80 6.75 -0.89
N LEU A 43 9.24 5.82 -0.12
CA LEU A 43 8.42 4.73 -0.64
C LEU A 43 7.24 5.25 -1.47
N MET A 44 6.48 6.21 -0.94
CA MET A 44 5.32 6.77 -1.66
C MET A 44 5.74 7.64 -2.85
N GLY A 45 6.78 8.48 -2.69
CA GLY A 45 7.29 9.30 -3.81
C GLY A 45 7.86 8.47 -4.96
N ALA A 46 8.61 7.40 -4.65
CA ALA A 46 9.13 6.48 -5.66
C ALA A 46 7.99 5.69 -6.34
N ALA A 47 6.97 5.28 -5.59
CA ALA A 47 5.80 4.63 -6.17
C ALA A 47 5.06 5.55 -7.14
N ALA A 48 4.87 6.82 -6.81
CA ALA A 48 4.30 7.82 -7.72
C ALA A 48 5.11 7.93 -9.02
N GLY A 49 6.44 8.09 -8.92
CA GLY A 49 7.31 8.16 -10.10
C GLY A 49 7.24 6.90 -10.98
N LEU A 50 7.25 5.71 -10.37
CA LEU A 50 7.14 4.45 -11.12
C LEU A 50 5.75 4.27 -11.75
N ALA A 51 4.69 4.77 -11.12
CA ALA A 51 3.35 4.76 -11.69
C ALA A 51 3.23 5.66 -12.93
N HIS A 52 3.91 6.82 -12.95
CA HIS A 52 4.01 7.66 -14.16
C HIS A 52 4.69 6.93 -15.33
N GLU A 53 5.67 6.08 -15.04
CA GLU A 53 6.38 5.26 -16.03
C GLU A 53 5.63 3.95 -16.40
N GLY A 54 4.38 3.80 -15.96
CA GLY A 54 3.49 2.70 -16.37
C GLY A 54 3.57 1.44 -15.50
N ALA A 55 4.34 1.46 -14.40
CA ALA A 55 4.25 0.41 -13.39
C ALA A 55 2.91 0.50 -12.62
N GLN A 56 2.49 -0.60 -12.01
CA GLN A 56 1.40 -0.62 -11.03
C GLN A 56 1.98 -1.00 -9.67
N PRO A 57 2.35 -0.02 -8.84
CA PRO A 57 2.96 -0.29 -7.54
C PRO A 57 1.96 -0.85 -6.54
N PHE A 58 2.31 -1.97 -5.92
CA PHE A 58 1.71 -2.48 -4.69
C PHE A 58 2.65 -2.17 -3.54
N VAL A 59 2.31 -1.13 -2.78
CA VAL A 59 3.11 -0.56 -1.71
C VAL A 59 2.61 -1.10 -0.37
N THR A 60 3.51 -1.63 0.46
CA THR A 60 3.17 -2.14 1.80
C THR A 60 3.99 -1.49 2.90
N THR A 61 3.31 -1.08 3.97
CA THR A 61 3.87 -0.61 5.25
C THR A 61 2.78 -0.71 6.31
N TYR A 62 3.01 -0.30 7.56
CA TYR A 62 1.94 -0.21 8.55
C TYR A 62 1.06 1.02 8.33
N ALA A 63 -0.22 0.91 8.67
CA ALA A 63 -1.22 1.96 8.55
C ALA A 63 -0.75 3.26 9.19
N VAL A 64 -0.19 3.21 10.41
CA VAL A 64 0.36 4.41 11.07
C VAL A 64 1.48 5.08 10.28
N PHE A 65 2.33 4.33 9.58
CA PHE A 65 3.45 4.90 8.85
C PHE A 65 3.00 5.46 7.51
N ALA A 66 2.07 4.78 6.82
CA ALA A 66 1.40 5.34 5.65
C ALA A 66 0.67 6.65 6.00
N THR A 67 -0.12 6.65 7.08
CA THR A 67 -1.08 7.72 7.35
C THR A 67 -0.56 8.85 8.21
N ARG A 68 0.47 8.64 9.05
CA ARG A 68 1.08 9.72 9.87
C ARG A 68 2.38 10.24 9.26
N ARG A 69 3.21 9.37 8.69
CA ARG A 69 4.56 9.74 8.21
C ARG A 69 4.59 10.10 6.73
N ALA A 70 3.81 9.39 5.90
CA ALA A 70 3.81 9.57 4.45
C ALA A 70 2.56 10.27 3.89
N TYR A 71 1.67 10.77 4.75
CA TYR A 71 0.37 11.36 4.36
C TYR A 71 0.46 12.37 3.22
N ASP A 72 1.35 13.37 3.35
CA ASP A 72 1.48 14.44 2.36
C ASP A 72 1.95 13.92 1.00
N PHE A 73 2.84 12.90 0.98
CA PHE A 73 3.29 12.27 -0.26
C PHE A 73 2.19 11.45 -0.91
N ILE A 74 1.33 10.79 -0.12
CA ILE A 74 0.16 10.10 -0.66
C ILE A 74 -0.82 11.13 -1.23
N HIS A 75 -1.06 12.23 -0.53
CA HIS A 75 -1.97 13.27 -0.99
C HIS A 75 -1.46 13.95 -2.27
N GLN A 76 -0.28 14.57 -2.20
CA GLN A 76 0.24 15.45 -3.25
C GLN A 76 0.77 14.69 -4.47
N ALA A 77 1.47 13.57 -4.26
CA ALA A 77 2.15 12.87 -5.34
C ALA A 77 1.36 11.67 -5.90
N ILE A 78 0.32 11.18 -5.21
CA ILE A 78 -0.44 10.00 -5.65
C ILE A 78 -1.92 10.34 -5.88
N ALA A 79 -2.57 10.92 -4.86
CA ALA A 79 -4.01 11.12 -4.85
C ALA A 79 -4.44 12.25 -5.79
N GLU A 80 -3.75 13.40 -5.74
CA GLU A 80 -4.01 14.56 -6.60
C GLU A 80 -3.97 14.19 -8.09
N ASP A 81 -2.90 13.49 -8.50
CA ASP A 81 -2.67 13.08 -9.90
C ASP A 81 -3.44 11.82 -10.32
N ASN A 82 -4.29 11.26 -9.43
CA ASN A 82 -5.07 10.05 -9.65
C ASN A 82 -4.22 8.86 -10.15
N LEU A 83 -3.03 8.66 -9.58
CA LEU A 83 -2.08 7.64 -10.04
C LEU A 83 -2.51 6.22 -9.65
N ASP A 84 -2.16 5.23 -10.48
CA ASP A 84 -2.50 3.81 -10.32
C ASP A 84 -1.59 3.12 -9.27
N VAL A 85 -1.62 3.62 -8.02
CA VAL A 85 -0.84 3.11 -6.88
C VAL A 85 -1.75 2.40 -5.87
N LYS A 86 -1.38 1.19 -5.47
CA LYS A 86 -2.12 0.37 -4.50
C LYS A 86 -1.36 0.35 -3.17
N ILE A 87 -1.86 1.10 -2.20
CA ILE A 87 -1.32 1.22 -0.85
C ILE A 87 -2.02 0.20 0.03
N VAL A 88 -1.35 -0.91 0.33
CA VAL A 88 -1.88 -1.98 1.18
C VAL A 88 -1.20 -1.89 2.55
N ALA A 89 -1.92 -1.34 3.53
CA ALA A 89 -1.36 -0.97 4.81
C ALA A 89 -1.77 -1.94 5.94
N ALA A 90 -0.76 -2.50 6.61
CA ALA A 90 -0.94 -3.50 7.66
C ALA A 90 -1.19 -2.88 9.05
N LEU A 91 -1.70 -3.67 9.99
CA LEU A 91 -1.98 -3.25 11.39
C LEU A 91 -2.88 -2.00 11.51
N PRO A 92 -4.07 -1.96 10.88
CA PRO A 92 -5.02 -0.87 11.03
C PRO A 92 -5.68 -0.89 12.42
N GLY A 93 -6.21 0.26 12.83
CA GLY A 93 -7.04 0.39 14.02
C GLY A 93 -6.29 0.08 15.31
N LEU A 94 -6.97 -0.62 16.22
CA LEU A 94 -6.50 -0.92 17.58
C LEU A 94 -5.98 -2.35 17.75
N THR A 95 -5.79 -3.08 16.65
CA THR A 95 -5.50 -4.52 16.67
C THR A 95 -4.08 -4.87 17.12
N THR A 96 -3.17 -3.90 17.09
CA THR A 96 -1.75 -4.10 17.40
C THR A 96 -1.45 -4.14 18.90
N GLY A 97 -0.49 -5.00 19.28
CA GLY A 97 0.08 -5.08 20.63
C GLY A 97 1.22 -4.08 20.91
N TYR A 98 1.68 -3.32 19.90
CA TYR A 98 2.80 -2.38 20.03
C TYR A 98 2.44 -1.05 20.74
N GLY A 99 1.20 -0.92 21.19
CA GLY A 99 0.70 0.27 21.91
C GLY A 99 0.31 1.44 20.99
N PRO A 100 -0.04 2.60 21.59
CA PRO A 100 -0.68 3.71 20.87
C PRO A 100 0.10 4.27 19.69
N SER A 101 1.43 4.15 19.71
CA SER A 101 2.30 4.60 18.62
C SER A 101 2.04 3.87 17.30
N HIS A 102 1.55 2.63 17.37
CA HIS A 102 1.27 1.77 16.22
C HIS A 102 -0.23 1.58 15.95
N GLN A 103 -1.10 2.16 16.77
CA GLN A 103 -2.55 2.09 16.61
C GLN A 103 -3.01 3.17 15.63
N ALA A 104 -3.39 2.78 14.42
CA ALA A 104 -3.92 3.68 13.40
C ALA A 104 -5.45 3.80 13.54
N ALA A 105 -5.92 4.58 14.51
CA ALA A 105 -7.35 4.76 14.74
C ALA A 105 -7.99 5.77 13.75
N GLU A 106 -7.17 6.57 13.08
CA GLU A 106 -7.55 7.71 12.26
C GLU A 106 -7.28 7.54 10.75
N ASP A 107 -6.64 6.45 10.35
CA ASP A 107 -6.28 6.14 8.96
C ASP A 107 -7.47 6.19 7.99
N LEU A 108 -8.64 5.67 8.34
CA LEU A 108 -9.83 5.80 7.48
C LEU A 108 -10.27 7.25 7.31
N ALA A 109 -10.23 8.05 8.38
CA ALA A 109 -10.61 9.45 8.30
C ALA A 109 -9.65 10.22 7.40
N LEU A 110 -8.35 9.97 7.56
CA LEU A 110 -7.29 10.58 6.75
C LEU A 110 -7.38 10.19 5.27
N MET A 111 -7.48 8.89 4.97
CA MET A 111 -7.48 8.40 3.59
C MET A 111 -8.79 8.72 2.86
N ARG A 112 -9.94 8.72 3.55
CA ARG A 112 -11.23 9.12 2.96
C ARG A 112 -11.35 10.63 2.68
N ALA A 113 -10.53 11.45 3.32
CA ALA A 113 -10.52 12.89 3.09
C ALA A 113 -9.72 13.28 1.83
N MET A 114 -8.92 12.37 1.27
CA MET A 114 -8.12 12.63 0.08
C MET A 114 -8.97 12.60 -1.20
N PRO A 115 -8.69 13.46 -2.20
CA PRO A 115 -9.32 13.35 -3.52
C PRO A 115 -8.93 12.02 -4.20
N ASN A 116 -9.81 11.51 -5.07
CA ASN A 116 -9.61 10.30 -5.90
C ASN A 116 -9.33 8.97 -5.15
N MET A 117 -9.05 9.01 -3.84
CA MET A 117 -8.66 7.84 -3.07
C MET A 117 -9.82 6.87 -2.87
N THR A 118 -9.68 5.66 -3.41
CA THR A 118 -10.58 4.54 -3.07
C THR A 118 -10.09 3.89 -1.78
N VAL A 119 -10.98 3.71 -0.81
CA VAL A 119 -10.66 3.10 0.48
C VAL A 119 -11.36 1.74 0.61
N ILE A 120 -10.59 0.69 0.90
CA ILE A 120 -11.08 -0.69 1.09
C ILE A 120 -10.66 -1.23 2.46
N ASP A 121 -11.59 -1.83 3.18
CA ASP A 121 -11.38 -2.46 4.48
C ASP A 121 -11.96 -3.90 4.44
N PRO A 122 -11.14 -4.91 4.09
CA PRO A 122 -11.60 -6.29 3.94
C PRO A 122 -11.96 -6.90 5.30
N CYS A 123 -13.01 -7.72 5.36
CA CYS A 123 -13.48 -8.33 6.61
C CYS A 123 -12.70 -9.59 6.97
N ASP A 124 -12.35 -10.41 5.98
CA ASP A 124 -11.74 -11.73 6.19
C ASP A 124 -10.73 -12.10 5.08
N ALA A 125 -10.24 -13.35 5.13
CA ALA A 125 -9.28 -13.85 4.16
C ALA A 125 -9.87 -13.97 2.74
N LEU A 126 -11.18 -14.27 2.62
CA LEU A 126 -11.85 -14.36 1.32
C LEU A 126 -11.97 -12.98 0.68
N ASP A 127 -12.29 -11.96 1.49
CA ASP A 127 -12.29 -10.57 1.05
C ASP A 127 -10.90 -10.13 0.59
N ILE A 128 -9.83 -10.50 1.30
CA ILE A 128 -8.46 -10.17 0.90
C ILE A 128 -8.11 -10.82 -0.46
N GLU A 129 -8.46 -12.10 -0.64
CA GLU A 129 -8.21 -12.84 -1.89
C GLU A 129 -8.93 -12.18 -3.08
N GLN A 130 -10.17 -11.73 -2.88
CA GLN A 130 -10.97 -11.05 -3.91
C GLN A 130 -10.58 -9.58 -4.11
N MET A 131 -10.08 -8.92 -3.05
CA MET A 131 -9.66 -7.53 -3.09
C MET A 131 -8.48 -7.33 -4.04
N VAL A 132 -7.45 -8.16 -3.99
CA VAL A 132 -6.23 -7.99 -4.80
C VAL A 132 -6.53 -7.86 -6.31
N PRO A 133 -7.27 -8.77 -6.97
CA PRO A 133 -7.61 -8.60 -8.38
C PRO A 133 -8.53 -7.40 -8.62
N ALA A 134 -9.44 -7.07 -7.69
CA ALA A 134 -10.33 -5.92 -7.81
C ALA A 134 -9.56 -4.59 -7.79
N ILE A 135 -8.66 -4.40 -6.83
CA ILE A 135 -7.86 -3.16 -6.71
C ILE A 135 -6.84 -3.04 -7.86
N ALA A 136 -6.34 -4.17 -8.38
CA ALA A 136 -5.47 -4.20 -9.56
C ALA A 136 -6.20 -3.80 -10.85
N ALA A 137 -7.51 -4.02 -10.94
CA ALA A 137 -8.35 -3.64 -12.07
C ALA A 137 -8.83 -2.18 -11.97
N HIS A 138 -9.03 -1.67 -10.75
CA HIS A 138 -9.39 -0.28 -10.51
C HIS A 138 -8.29 0.69 -10.98
N LYS A 139 -8.69 1.74 -11.69
CA LYS A 139 -7.78 2.81 -12.14
C LYS A 139 -7.82 3.97 -11.15
N GLY A 140 -6.63 4.38 -10.70
CA GLY A 140 -6.46 5.37 -9.65
C GLY A 140 -5.97 4.77 -8.32
N PRO A 141 -5.80 5.63 -7.31
CA PRO A 141 -5.15 5.26 -6.07
C PRO A 141 -6.10 4.49 -5.16
N VAL A 142 -5.56 3.46 -4.51
CA VAL A 142 -6.32 2.65 -3.55
C VAL A 142 -5.55 2.59 -2.23
N TYR A 143 -6.23 2.89 -1.13
CA TYR A 143 -5.80 2.53 0.21
C TYR A 143 -6.60 1.32 0.69
N ALA A 144 -5.91 0.21 0.92
CA ALA A 144 -6.49 -1.02 1.42
C ALA A 144 -5.88 -1.35 2.78
N ARG A 145 -6.73 -1.72 3.74
CA ARG A 145 -6.30 -2.22 5.04
C ARG A 145 -5.97 -3.71 4.96
N LEU A 146 -4.98 -4.12 5.74
CA LEU A 146 -4.58 -5.52 5.90
C LEU A 146 -4.36 -5.81 7.39
N LEU A 147 -4.95 -6.89 7.90
CA LEU A 147 -4.87 -7.19 9.35
C LEU A 147 -3.45 -7.59 9.79
N ARG A 148 -2.64 -8.11 8.87
CA ARG A 148 -1.26 -8.55 9.09
C ARG A 148 -0.33 -8.15 7.96
#